data_AF-A0A101C7P5-F1
#
_entry.id   AF-A0A101C7P5-F1
#
_cell.length_a   1.000
_cell.length_b   1.000
_cell.length_c   1.000
_cell.angle_alpha   90.00
_cell.angle_beta   90.00
_cell.angle_gamma   90.00
#
_symmetry.space_group_name_H-M   'P 1'
#
loop_
_entity.id
_entity.type
_entity.pdbx_description
1 polymer ?
#
loop_
_entity_poly.entity_id
_entity_poly.type
_entity_poly.pdbx_seq_one_letter_code
_entity_poly.pdbx_strand_id
1 'polypeptide(L)'
;MEKITQQSKLKIWGLKTKASFLILFGAILYVAQVQAQTFSYTGTVQSVTLAAGSYQIEMWGADGGDALKGTGGKGGYSTGTLVVAASTTYYIYVGGKGSTVTSSTPGGWNGGGGCLGSFSTGYNGGTGGGGTDIRTTQNTTYADRIIVAGGGGGGTGYSTYTGNGGNGGGATGSNGGSSRGVTYAGGGGSQTAGGTSATGGIPSYSSAGALGTGGNYTGTLGGTAGGGGYYGGGSGHWGGASGGGSSYVGGVTGGVTIQFGQTGFVSNPDTTGNGRVTISNSPLSTSETSIKNDMNIYPNPTTDFLNITKVSDKATYKIYSVAGQLVSRGNVNVGIINVSALTKGTYMIVIEDKGKDLFKSKFIKN
;
A
#
# COMPACT_ATOMS: atom_id res chain seq x y z
N MET A 1 4.22 8.83 -71.66
CA MET A 1 4.02 8.06 -70.41
C MET A 1 2.54 8.05 -70.10
N GLU A 2 2.01 6.85 -69.86
CA GLU A 2 0.61 6.50 -69.70
C GLU A 2 -0.08 7.16 -68.48
N LYS A 3 -1.31 7.65 -68.68
CA LYS A 3 -2.60 7.14 -68.13
C LYS A 3 -2.48 6.37 -66.78
N ILE A 4 -3.29 6.57 -65.71
CA ILE A 4 -4.76 6.55 -65.62
C ILE A 4 -5.21 7.12 -64.26
N THR A 5 -6.23 7.99 -64.28
CA THR A 5 -7.11 8.36 -63.16
C THR A 5 -8.17 7.27 -62.96
N GLN A 6 -8.40 6.79 -61.73
CA GLN A 6 -9.66 6.13 -61.36
C GLN A 6 -10.19 6.61 -60.01
N GLN A 7 -11.24 7.43 -60.10
CA GLN A 7 -12.25 7.63 -59.06
C GLN A 7 -13.38 6.63 -59.36
N SER A 8 -13.70 5.73 -58.44
CA SER A 8 -14.93 4.92 -58.52
C SER A 8 -15.88 5.29 -57.39
N LYS A 9 -17.02 5.85 -57.79
CA LYS A 9 -18.20 6.10 -56.95
C LYS A 9 -18.86 4.77 -56.61
N LEU A 10 -19.04 4.46 -55.32
CA LEU A 10 -19.94 3.37 -54.91
C LEU A 10 -21.38 3.91 -54.84
N LYS A 11 -22.19 3.56 -55.84
CA LYS A 11 -23.65 3.73 -55.86
C LYS A 11 -24.26 2.71 -54.88
N ILE A 12 -24.95 3.18 -53.84
CA ILE A 12 -25.84 2.33 -53.04
C ILE A 12 -27.25 2.43 -53.65
N TRP A 13 -27.71 1.34 -54.24
CA TRP A 13 -29.04 1.21 -54.82
C TRP A 13 -29.98 0.54 -53.79
N GLY A 14 -31.04 1.27 -53.42
CA GLY A 14 -32.33 0.76 -52.94
C GLY A 14 -32.37 -0.31 -51.84
N LEU A 15 -32.68 0.10 -50.61
CA LEU A 15 -33.50 -0.72 -49.71
C LEU A 15 -34.67 0.12 -49.18
N LYS A 16 -35.80 0.03 -49.88
CA LYS A 16 -37.11 0.48 -49.40
C LYS A 16 -37.80 -0.71 -48.74
N THR A 17 -37.71 -0.83 -47.42
CA THR A 17 -38.76 -1.48 -46.62
C THR A 17 -38.59 -1.17 -45.13
N LYS A 18 -39.72 -0.91 -44.50
CA LYS A 18 -39.94 -0.44 -43.13
C LYS A 18 -39.17 -1.26 -42.07
N ALA A 19 -38.21 -0.65 -41.41
CA ALA A 19 -37.72 -1.05 -40.09
C ALA A 19 -37.05 0.14 -39.37
N SER A 20 -37.72 1.28 -39.33
CA SER A 20 -37.36 2.39 -38.45
C SER A 20 -38.19 2.24 -37.17
N PHE A 21 -37.66 1.56 -36.16
CA PHE A 21 -37.93 1.76 -34.73
C PHE A 21 -37.18 0.67 -33.95
N LEU A 22 -35.87 0.86 -33.75
CA LEU A 22 -35.12 0.39 -32.57
C LEU A 22 -33.67 0.91 -32.65
N ILE A 23 -33.50 2.23 -32.61
CA ILE A 23 -32.20 2.86 -32.28
C ILE A 23 -32.48 3.91 -31.19
N LEU A 24 -32.99 3.46 -30.06
CA LEU A 24 -32.98 4.17 -28.78
C LEU A 24 -33.23 3.10 -27.72
N PHE A 25 -32.35 2.99 -26.70
CA PHE A 25 -32.18 1.85 -25.77
C PHE A 25 -31.21 0.75 -26.20
N GLY A 26 -30.02 1.16 -26.63
CA GLY A 26 -28.80 0.34 -26.58
C GLY A 26 -27.67 1.07 -25.89
N ALA A 27 -27.95 1.83 -24.82
CA ALA A 27 -26.90 2.23 -23.89
C ALA A 27 -26.49 0.97 -23.12
N ILE A 28 -25.64 0.16 -23.76
CA ILE A 28 -24.90 -0.90 -23.09
C ILE A 28 -24.10 -0.18 -22.01
N LEU A 29 -24.54 -0.35 -20.76
CA LEU A 29 -23.72 -0.14 -19.58
C LEU A 29 -22.47 -1.00 -19.77
N TYR A 30 -21.41 -0.37 -20.27
CA TYR A 30 -20.08 -0.96 -20.24
C TYR A 30 -19.65 -0.91 -18.78
N VAL A 31 -20.03 -1.92 -18.00
CA VAL A 31 -19.39 -2.16 -16.71
C VAL A 31 -18.00 -2.68 -17.06
N ALA A 32 -17.07 -1.76 -17.32
CA ALA A 32 -15.66 -2.10 -17.27
C ALA A 32 -15.38 -2.49 -15.81
N GLN A 33 -15.37 -3.79 -15.52
CA GLN A 33 -14.57 -4.26 -14.39
C GLN A 33 -13.12 -3.90 -14.73
N VAL A 34 -12.64 -2.78 -14.18
CA VAL A 34 -11.24 -2.41 -14.31
C VAL A 34 -10.44 -3.40 -13.46
N GLN A 35 -9.70 -4.28 -14.14
CA GLN A 35 -8.72 -5.18 -13.55
C GLN A 35 -7.66 -4.37 -12.79
N ALA A 36 -7.18 -4.89 -11.66
CA ALA A 36 -6.15 -4.22 -10.86
C ALA A 36 -4.91 -3.90 -11.71
N GLN A 37 -4.45 -2.66 -11.65
CA GLN A 37 -3.24 -2.19 -12.33
C GLN A 37 -2.03 -2.44 -11.44
N THR A 38 -1.04 -3.18 -11.96
CA THR A 38 0.19 -3.51 -11.24
C THR A 38 1.37 -2.77 -11.85
N PHE A 39 2.20 -2.18 -10.99
CA PHE A 39 3.46 -1.56 -11.38
C PHE A 39 4.60 -2.28 -10.66
N SER A 40 5.47 -2.90 -11.46
CA SER A 40 6.70 -3.54 -11.00
C SER A 40 7.89 -2.61 -11.18
N TYR A 41 9.03 -2.94 -10.57
CA TYR A 41 10.24 -2.14 -10.70
C TYR A 41 10.78 -2.11 -12.13
N THR A 42 11.06 -0.91 -12.63
CA THR A 42 11.64 -0.67 -13.97
C THR A 42 12.94 0.14 -13.94
N GLY A 43 13.39 0.58 -12.75
CA GLY A 43 14.51 1.53 -12.62
C GLY A 43 14.18 2.97 -12.98
N THR A 44 12.92 3.26 -13.34
CA THR A 44 12.46 4.57 -13.78
C THR A 44 11.05 4.85 -13.26
N VAL A 45 10.63 6.11 -13.31
CA VAL A 45 9.27 6.51 -12.96
C VAL A 45 8.26 6.00 -13.99
N GLN A 46 7.12 5.52 -13.50
CA GLN A 46 5.96 5.12 -14.30
C GLN A 46 4.80 6.10 -14.03
N SER A 47 3.73 6.04 -14.82
CA SER A 47 2.56 6.91 -14.63
C SER A 47 1.26 6.19 -14.93
N VAL A 48 0.19 6.64 -14.29
CA VAL A 48 -1.18 6.16 -14.54
C VAL A 48 -2.16 7.33 -14.49
N THR A 49 -3.10 7.36 -15.43
CA THR A 49 -4.22 8.30 -15.40
C THR A 49 -5.44 7.59 -14.85
N LEU A 50 -5.94 8.08 -13.71
CA LEU A 50 -7.12 7.56 -13.05
C LEU A 50 -8.29 8.51 -13.27
N ALA A 51 -9.45 7.97 -13.64
CA ALA A 51 -10.69 8.72 -13.69
C ALA A 51 -11.15 9.13 -12.28
N ALA A 52 -12.20 9.95 -12.20
CA ALA A 52 -12.83 10.22 -10.91
C ALA A 52 -13.34 8.91 -10.28
N GLY A 53 -13.03 8.69 -9.00
CA GLY A 53 -13.33 7.43 -8.33
C GLY A 53 -12.55 7.23 -7.03
N SER A 54 -12.72 6.06 -6.42
CA SER A 54 -11.96 5.63 -5.24
C SER A 54 -11.16 4.39 -5.58
N TYR A 55 -9.88 4.39 -5.23
CA TYR A 55 -8.92 3.36 -5.62
C TYR A 55 -8.21 2.81 -4.40
N GLN A 56 -8.25 1.50 -4.20
CA GLN A 56 -7.43 0.87 -3.18
C GLN A 56 -6.01 0.75 -3.71
N ILE A 57 -5.06 1.20 -2.89
CA ILE A 57 -3.64 1.09 -3.16
C ILE A 57 -3.06 0.07 -2.21
N GLU A 58 -2.24 -0.83 -2.75
CA GLU A 58 -1.37 -1.72 -1.99
C GLU A 58 0.05 -1.57 -2.54
N MET A 59 1.03 -1.32 -1.67
CA MET A 59 2.40 -1.16 -2.12
C MET A 59 3.43 -1.66 -1.12
N TRP A 60 4.58 -2.05 -1.69
CA TRP A 60 5.71 -2.60 -0.97
C TRP A 60 6.96 -1.81 -1.29
N GLY A 61 7.73 -1.45 -0.26
CA GLY A 61 9.09 -0.94 -0.41
C GLY A 61 10.04 -2.07 -0.82
N ALA A 62 11.23 -1.73 -1.28
CA ALA A 62 12.20 -2.73 -1.69
C ALA A 62 13.04 -3.24 -0.51
N ASP A 63 13.53 -4.47 -0.63
CA ASP A 63 14.45 -5.07 0.31
C ASP A 63 15.84 -4.41 0.24
N GLY A 64 16.51 -4.37 1.38
CA GLY A 64 17.93 -4.02 1.45
C GLY A 64 18.82 -5.07 0.78
N GLY A 65 20.06 -4.67 0.50
CA GLY A 65 21.09 -5.57 0.01
C GLY A 65 21.49 -6.58 1.07
N ASP A 66 21.64 -7.82 0.64
CA ASP A 66 22.21 -8.88 1.46
C ASP A 66 23.73 -8.70 1.59
N ALA A 67 24.32 -9.35 2.59
CA ALA A 67 25.76 -9.54 2.75
C ALA A 67 26.07 -11.04 2.86
N LEU A 68 27.35 -11.41 2.98
CA LEU A 68 27.75 -12.83 3.08
C LEU A 68 27.10 -13.59 4.25
N LYS A 69 26.83 -12.90 5.37
CA LYS A 69 26.32 -13.52 6.62
C LYS A 69 25.03 -12.88 7.16
N GLY A 70 24.72 -11.65 6.75
CA GLY A 70 23.54 -10.91 7.19
C GLY A 70 22.62 -10.64 6.01
N THR A 71 21.33 -10.66 6.24
CA THR A 71 20.33 -10.37 5.20
C THR A 71 19.98 -8.90 5.19
N GLY A 72 19.61 -8.37 4.02
CA GLY A 72 18.97 -7.06 3.93
C GLY A 72 17.66 -7.04 4.70
N GLY A 73 17.30 -5.87 5.24
CA GLY A 73 15.99 -5.66 5.83
C GLY A 73 14.90 -5.76 4.77
N LYS A 74 13.72 -6.22 5.16
CA LYS A 74 12.56 -6.29 4.26
C LYS A 74 11.92 -4.92 4.05
N GLY A 75 11.41 -4.67 2.84
CA GLY A 75 10.57 -3.51 2.58
C GLY A 75 9.27 -3.54 3.38
N GLY A 76 8.74 -2.34 3.68
CA GLY A 76 7.46 -2.17 4.36
C GLY A 76 6.27 -2.36 3.42
N TYR A 77 5.10 -2.61 4.00
CA TYR A 77 3.81 -2.62 3.29
C TYR A 77 3.03 -1.33 3.63
N SER A 78 2.37 -0.73 2.65
CA SER A 78 1.47 0.40 2.87
C SER A 78 0.23 0.28 1.99
N THR A 79 -0.92 0.60 2.57
CA THR A 79 -2.23 0.44 1.93
C THR A 79 -3.16 1.58 2.32
N GLY A 80 -4.15 1.87 1.48
CA GLY A 80 -5.18 2.87 1.74
C GLY A 80 -5.96 3.24 0.49
N THR A 81 -7.00 4.04 0.67
CA THR A 81 -7.89 4.45 -0.42
C THR A 81 -7.54 5.85 -0.92
N LEU A 82 -7.20 5.96 -2.20
CA LEU A 82 -7.02 7.22 -2.91
C LEU A 82 -8.35 7.67 -3.51
N VAL A 83 -8.80 8.87 -3.15
CA VAL A 83 -9.99 9.50 -3.72
C VAL A 83 -9.57 10.46 -4.83
N VAL A 84 -10.05 10.20 -6.04
CA VAL A 84 -9.73 10.98 -7.25
C VAL A 84 -10.97 11.79 -7.64
N ALA A 85 -10.90 13.12 -7.56
CA ALA A 85 -12.04 13.99 -7.79
C ALA A 85 -12.36 14.20 -9.28
N ALA A 86 -11.33 14.18 -10.13
CA ALA A 86 -11.42 14.32 -11.58
C ALA A 86 -10.28 13.53 -12.22
N SER A 87 -10.36 13.28 -13.53
CA SER A 87 -9.31 12.57 -14.27
C SER A 87 -7.93 13.16 -13.99
N THR A 88 -7.05 12.40 -13.34
CA THR A 88 -5.75 12.87 -12.81
C THR A 88 -4.66 11.86 -13.12
N THR A 89 -3.50 12.35 -13.55
CA THR A 89 -2.29 11.54 -13.73
C THR A 89 -1.48 11.49 -12.43
N TYR A 90 -1.11 10.29 -12.01
CA TYR A 90 -0.24 10.01 -10.87
C TYR A 90 1.05 9.36 -11.34
N TYR A 91 2.12 9.62 -10.59
CA TYR A 91 3.46 9.10 -10.89
C TYR A 91 3.86 8.05 -9.87
N ILE A 92 4.29 6.90 -10.36
CA ILE A 92 4.57 5.70 -9.58
C ILE A 92 6.08 5.48 -9.55
N TYR A 93 6.65 5.55 -8.36
CA TYR A 93 8.06 5.30 -8.10
C TYR A 93 8.17 3.98 -7.35
N VAL A 94 8.55 2.91 -8.05
CA VAL A 94 8.70 1.58 -7.46
C VAL A 94 10.14 1.38 -7.00
N GLY A 95 10.38 1.10 -5.73
CA GLY A 95 11.72 0.95 -5.17
C GLY A 95 12.50 -0.22 -5.79
N GLY A 96 13.80 -0.03 -6.02
CA GLY A 96 14.71 -1.10 -6.42
C GLY A 96 15.37 -1.78 -5.22
N LYS A 97 15.61 -3.09 -5.29
CA LYS A 97 16.35 -3.83 -4.25
C LYS A 97 17.77 -3.27 -4.07
N GLY A 98 18.25 -3.22 -2.84
CA GLY A 98 19.66 -3.00 -2.55
C GLY A 98 20.56 -4.15 -3.03
N SER A 99 21.85 -3.90 -3.12
CA SER A 99 22.85 -4.85 -3.64
C SER A 99 23.87 -5.25 -2.57
N THR A 100 24.43 -6.44 -2.73
CA THR A 100 25.65 -6.83 -2.00
C THR A 100 26.84 -6.06 -2.56
N VAL A 101 27.62 -5.45 -1.68
CA VAL A 101 28.71 -4.54 -2.01
C VAL A 101 30.00 -5.32 -2.19
N THR A 102 30.59 -5.22 -3.37
CA THR A 102 31.96 -5.68 -3.68
C THR A 102 32.87 -4.55 -4.17
N SER A 103 32.29 -3.39 -4.46
CA SER A 103 32.94 -2.15 -4.92
C SER A 103 32.00 -0.97 -4.63
N SER A 104 32.37 0.26 -5.00
CA SER A 104 31.46 1.41 -4.89
C SER A 104 30.13 1.13 -5.58
N THR A 105 29.08 0.96 -4.79
CA THR A 105 27.78 0.45 -5.24
C THR A 105 26.67 1.43 -4.81
N PRO A 106 25.88 1.95 -5.75
CA PRO A 106 24.69 2.73 -5.43
C PRO A 106 23.66 1.94 -4.61
N GLY A 107 22.80 2.67 -3.90
CA GLY A 107 21.63 2.07 -3.27
C GLY A 107 20.56 1.67 -4.28
N GLY A 108 19.58 0.92 -3.79
CA GLY A 108 18.36 0.62 -4.51
C GLY A 108 17.65 1.89 -4.98
N TRP A 109 17.14 1.86 -6.21
CA TRP A 109 16.54 3.03 -6.85
C TRP A 109 15.33 3.55 -6.06
N ASN A 110 15.10 4.87 -6.12
CA ASN A 110 14.16 5.64 -5.28
C ASN A 110 14.59 5.75 -3.81
N GLY A 111 15.87 6.13 -3.61
CA GLY A 111 16.34 6.67 -2.35
C GLY A 111 16.99 5.68 -1.39
N GLY A 112 17.34 4.46 -1.82
CA GLY A 112 18.22 3.60 -1.04
C GLY A 112 19.61 4.25 -0.88
N GLY A 113 20.19 4.17 0.32
CA GLY A 113 21.56 4.62 0.55
C GLY A 113 22.57 3.73 -0.15
N GLY A 114 23.65 4.33 -0.67
CA GLY A 114 24.75 3.63 -1.33
C GLY A 114 25.95 3.41 -0.41
N CYS A 115 26.77 2.44 -0.79
CA CYS A 115 28.09 2.21 -0.23
C CYS A 115 29.12 2.74 -1.24
N LEU A 116 29.53 4.00 -1.07
CA LEU A 116 30.19 4.84 -2.07
C LEU A 116 31.68 5.09 -1.79
N GLY A 117 32.28 4.33 -0.87
CA GLY A 117 33.70 4.41 -0.56
C GLY A 117 34.56 3.41 -1.36
N SER A 118 35.88 3.44 -1.11
CA SER A 118 36.83 2.48 -1.69
C SER A 118 37.03 1.29 -0.77
N PHE A 119 36.40 0.16 -1.08
CA PHE A 119 36.45 -1.02 -0.21
C PHE A 119 37.77 -1.78 -0.38
N SER A 120 38.45 -2.03 0.74
CA SER A 120 39.50 -3.05 0.78
C SER A 120 38.93 -4.44 0.43
N THR A 121 39.79 -5.32 -0.09
CA THR A 121 39.40 -6.68 -0.50
C THR A 121 38.78 -7.48 0.67
N GLY A 122 37.72 -8.23 0.40
CA GLY A 122 37.09 -9.15 1.36
C GLY A 122 35.96 -8.56 2.24
N TYR A 123 35.67 -7.26 2.14
CA TYR A 123 34.53 -6.66 2.84
C TYR A 123 33.22 -6.83 2.07
N ASN A 124 32.17 -7.23 2.79
CA ASN A 124 30.83 -7.44 2.22
C ASN A 124 29.77 -6.81 3.15
N GLY A 125 29.09 -5.80 2.62
CA GLY A 125 27.92 -5.17 3.24
C GLY A 125 26.80 -5.04 2.22
N GLY A 126 25.61 -4.66 2.66
CA GLY A 126 24.47 -4.37 1.81
C GLY A 126 24.28 -2.88 1.61
N THR A 127 23.86 -2.47 0.40
CA THR A 127 23.28 -1.15 0.18
C THR A 127 21.81 -1.12 0.60
N GLY A 128 21.23 0.07 0.79
CA GLY A 128 19.83 0.21 1.18
C GLY A 128 18.86 -0.06 0.04
N GLY A 129 17.69 -0.60 0.35
CA GLY A 129 16.58 -0.74 -0.59
C GLY A 129 15.85 0.58 -0.80
N GLY A 130 15.31 0.78 -2.00
CA GLY A 130 14.50 1.94 -2.35
C GLY A 130 13.14 1.98 -1.66
N GLY A 131 12.63 3.18 -1.40
CA GLY A 131 11.22 3.36 -1.06
C GLY A 131 10.32 3.16 -2.28
N THR A 132 9.05 2.84 -2.08
CA THR A 132 8.03 2.86 -3.13
C THR A 132 7.02 3.94 -2.79
N ASP A 133 6.69 4.82 -3.74
CA ASP A 133 5.75 5.90 -3.48
C ASP A 133 4.95 6.35 -4.71
N ILE A 134 3.84 7.05 -4.45
CA ILE A 134 2.97 7.65 -5.46
C ILE A 134 2.92 9.16 -5.25
N ARG A 135 3.05 9.92 -6.34
CA ARG A 135 3.08 11.40 -6.35
C ARG A 135 2.07 11.99 -7.32
N THR A 136 1.70 13.25 -7.09
CA THR A 136 0.87 14.03 -8.02
C THR A 136 1.64 14.64 -9.18
N THR A 137 2.95 14.83 -9.02
CA THR A 137 3.85 15.42 -10.01
C THR A 137 5.12 14.59 -10.12
N GLN A 138 5.73 14.59 -11.30
CA GLN A 138 7.03 13.96 -11.50
C GLN A 138 8.13 14.88 -10.97
N ASN A 139 8.66 14.57 -9.79
CA ASN A 139 9.69 15.39 -9.14
C ASN A 139 10.71 14.54 -8.36
N THR A 140 11.66 15.21 -7.72
CA THR A 140 12.62 14.64 -6.77
C THR A 140 12.55 15.30 -5.39
N THR A 141 11.57 16.19 -5.16
CA THR A 141 11.46 17.01 -3.94
C THR A 141 10.64 16.35 -2.84
N TYR A 142 9.96 15.23 -3.14
CA TYR A 142 9.21 14.41 -2.18
C TYR A 142 8.02 15.08 -1.48
N ALA A 143 7.68 16.32 -1.85
CA ALA A 143 6.72 17.18 -1.16
C ALA A 143 5.25 16.78 -1.39
N ASP A 144 4.96 16.12 -2.50
CA ASP A 144 3.61 15.80 -2.97
C ASP A 144 3.33 14.28 -2.93
N ARG A 145 4.06 13.57 -2.08
CA ARG A 145 3.86 12.14 -1.87
C ARG A 145 2.51 11.90 -1.21
N ILE A 146 1.75 11.01 -1.82
CA ILE A 146 0.43 10.60 -1.37
C ILE A 146 0.57 9.48 -0.34
N ILE A 147 1.38 8.48 -0.67
CA ILE A 147 1.61 7.27 0.12
C ILE A 147 3.00 6.72 -0.20
N VAL A 148 3.67 6.16 0.81
CA VAL A 148 5.04 5.65 0.76
C VAL A 148 5.15 4.34 1.53
N ALA A 149 5.73 3.33 0.91
CA ALA A 149 6.24 2.13 1.57
C ALA A 149 7.77 2.22 1.71
N GLY A 150 8.26 2.18 2.96
CA GLY A 150 9.70 2.31 3.25
C GLY A 150 10.52 1.12 2.79
N GLY A 151 11.74 1.35 2.29
CA GLY A 151 12.71 0.33 1.92
C GLY A 151 13.54 -0.16 3.11
N GLY A 152 14.05 -1.38 3.01
CA GLY A 152 14.89 -2.00 4.04
C GLY A 152 16.34 -1.52 4.03
N GLY A 153 17.01 -1.54 5.18
CA GLY A 153 18.44 -1.26 5.31
C GLY A 153 19.32 -2.42 4.84
N GLY A 154 20.58 -2.15 4.49
CA GLY A 154 21.54 -3.19 4.11
C GLY A 154 22.04 -4.02 5.29
N GLY A 155 22.25 -5.33 5.06
CA GLY A 155 22.84 -6.26 6.03
C GLY A 155 24.37 -6.17 6.08
N THR A 156 25.01 -6.68 7.14
CA THR A 156 26.47 -6.77 7.26
C THR A 156 26.94 -8.22 7.38
N GLY A 157 28.11 -8.54 6.81
CA GLY A 157 28.67 -9.88 6.83
C GLY A 157 30.16 -9.90 6.55
N TYR A 158 30.97 -9.33 7.44
CA TYR A 158 32.43 -9.33 7.33
C TYR A 158 33.11 -10.13 8.45
N SER A 159 33.96 -11.08 8.08
CA SER A 159 34.74 -11.91 9.03
C SER A 159 33.84 -12.53 10.11
N THR A 160 34.00 -12.16 11.38
CA THR A 160 33.19 -12.62 12.51
C THR A 160 31.91 -11.81 12.72
N TYR A 161 31.73 -10.69 12.00
CA TYR A 161 30.58 -9.82 12.16
C TYR A 161 29.39 -10.24 11.31
N THR A 162 28.21 -10.12 11.90
CA THR A 162 26.91 -10.31 11.26
C THR A 162 25.90 -9.31 11.80
N GLY A 163 24.87 -9.03 11.02
CA GLY A 163 23.74 -8.19 11.39
C GLY A 163 22.78 -8.06 10.23
N ASN A 164 21.49 -8.20 10.53
CA ASN A 164 20.44 -8.02 9.54
C ASN A 164 20.08 -6.54 9.42
N GLY A 165 19.80 -6.09 8.20
CA GLY A 165 19.29 -4.75 7.97
C GLY A 165 17.94 -4.53 8.64
N GLY A 166 17.67 -3.29 9.05
CA GLY A 166 16.39 -2.89 9.60
C GLY A 166 15.30 -2.93 8.53
N ASN A 167 14.16 -3.53 8.86
CA ASN A 167 13.00 -3.55 7.97
C ASN A 167 12.46 -2.13 7.75
N GLY A 168 12.04 -1.81 6.53
CA GLY A 168 11.30 -0.59 6.22
C GLY A 168 9.83 -0.67 6.63
N GLY A 169 9.14 0.46 6.58
CA GLY A 169 7.72 0.57 6.89
C GLY A 169 7.42 0.99 8.32
N GLY A 170 6.13 1.08 8.65
CA GLY A 170 5.65 1.68 9.89
C GLY A 170 5.84 3.19 9.94
N ALA A 171 5.39 3.80 11.05
CA ALA A 171 5.69 5.20 11.36
C ALA A 171 7.21 5.42 11.54
N THR A 172 7.91 4.38 12.01
CA THR A 172 9.36 4.34 12.13
C THR A 172 9.87 3.00 11.60
N GLY A 173 10.87 3.04 10.71
CA GLY A 173 11.59 1.85 10.27
C GLY A 173 12.38 1.21 11.41
N SER A 174 12.80 -0.04 11.25
CA SER A 174 13.62 -0.72 12.26
C SER A 174 15.06 -0.25 12.19
N ASN A 175 15.73 -0.28 13.34
CA ASN A 175 17.19 -0.14 13.42
C ASN A 175 17.86 -1.37 12.80
N GLY A 176 19.10 -1.21 12.33
CA GLY A 176 19.94 -2.34 11.92
C GLY A 176 20.39 -3.18 13.11
N GLY A 177 20.58 -4.48 12.90
CA GLY A 177 21.24 -5.35 13.87
C GLY A 177 22.74 -5.10 13.96
N SER A 178 23.36 -5.43 15.10
CA SER A 178 24.82 -5.36 15.23
C SER A 178 25.40 -6.48 16.09
N SER A 179 26.56 -6.98 15.67
CA SER A 179 27.41 -7.90 16.43
C SER A 179 28.56 -7.21 17.16
N ARG A 180 28.75 -5.89 17.00
CA ARG A 180 29.75 -5.07 17.72
C ARG A 180 29.15 -4.13 18.76
N GLY A 181 27.83 -4.10 18.88
CA GLY A 181 27.10 -3.21 19.77
C GLY A 181 26.28 -2.16 19.01
N VAL A 182 25.25 -1.64 19.68
CA VAL A 182 24.20 -0.81 19.05
C VAL A 182 24.71 0.49 18.44
N THR A 183 25.84 1.03 18.90
CA THR A 183 26.44 2.28 18.37
C THR A 183 26.96 2.14 16.95
N TYR A 184 27.19 0.91 16.47
CA TYR A 184 27.65 0.63 15.10
C TYR A 184 26.49 0.46 14.11
N ALA A 185 25.26 0.32 14.59
CA ALA A 185 24.09 0.15 13.74
C ALA A 185 23.50 1.50 13.31
N GLY A 186 22.92 1.52 12.11
CA GLY A 186 22.09 2.63 11.66
C GLY A 186 20.70 2.57 12.29
N GLY A 187 20.17 3.73 12.67
CA GLY A 187 18.81 3.89 13.16
C GLY A 187 17.78 3.87 12.02
N GLY A 188 16.54 3.48 12.33
CA GLY A 188 15.43 3.56 11.38
C GLY A 188 14.93 5.01 11.18
N GLY A 189 14.46 5.32 9.96
CA GLY A 189 13.82 6.61 9.68
C GLY A 189 12.44 6.71 10.34
N SER A 190 11.99 7.92 10.66
CA SER A 190 10.71 8.21 11.34
C SER A 190 9.77 9.04 10.46
N GLN A 191 8.64 9.51 10.99
CA GLN A 191 7.77 10.47 10.27
C GLN A 191 8.33 11.89 10.22
N THR A 192 9.36 12.22 11.00
CA THR A 192 9.82 13.61 11.16
C THR A 192 11.31 13.79 10.93
N ALA A 193 12.08 12.71 10.89
CA ALA A 193 13.53 12.75 10.72
C ALA A 193 14.06 11.43 10.14
N GLY A 194 15.20 11.52 9.46
CA GLY A 194 15.96 10.35 9.02
C GLY A 194 16.59 9.60 10.17
N GLY A 195 16.87 8.33 9.93
CA GLY A 195 17.49 7.46 10.92
C GLY A 195 18.93 7.90 11.22
N THR A 196 19.33 7.78 12.47
CA THR A 196 20.67 8.17 12.92
C THR A 196 21.75 7.31 12.25
N SER A 197 22.88 7.90 11.88
CA SER A 197 24.06 7.12 11.52
C SER A 197 24.62 6.35 12.71
N ALA A 198 25.39 5.31 12.42
CA ALA A 198 26.33 4.75 13.38
C ALA A 198 27.21 5.87 13.98
N THR A 199 27.33 5.85 15.30
CA THR A 199 28.21 6.76 16.07
C THR A 199 29.51 6.06 16.49
N GLY A 200 29.50 4.73 16.52
CA GLY A 200 30.69 3.90 16.63
C GLY A 200 31.37 3.70 15.28
N GLY A 201 32.70 3.75 15.26
CA GLY A 201 33.51 3.60 14.06
C GLY A 201 34.29 4.88 13.75
N ILE A 202 34.65 5.04 12.48
CA ILE A 202 35.40 6.22 12.02
C ILE A 202 34.41 7.36 11.73
N PRO A 203 34.63 8.58 12.29
CA PRO A 203 33.78 9.74 12.01
C PRO A 203 33.63 10.03 10.52
N SER A 204 32.45 10.49 10.11
CA SER A 204 32.10 10.86 8.73
C SER A 204 31.98 9.73 7.70
N TYR A 205 32.22 8.47 8.09
CA TYR A 205 32.06 7.33 7.17
C TYR A 205 30.59 6.89 7.06
N SER A 206 29.81 7.12 8.10
CA SER A 206 28.37 6.85 8.15
C SER A 206 27.60 8.17 8.15
N SER A 207 26.45 8.18 7.50
CA SER A 207 25.55 9.32 7.32
C SER A 207 24.14 8.96 7.81
N ALA A 208 23.47 9.94 8.40
CA ALA A 208 22.06 9.79 8.73
C ALA A 208 21.21 9.70 7.45
N GLY A 209 20.02 9.10 7.55
CA GLY A 209 19.02 9.23 6.51
C GLY A 209 18.47 10.66 6.44
N ALA A 210 17.73 10.95 5.39
CA ALA A 210 17.02 12.22 5.21
C ALA A 210 15.63 11.97 4.59
N LEU A 211 14.90 13.04 4.29
CA LEU A 211 13.62 12.94 3.59
C LEU A 211 13.84 12.23 2.25
N GLY A 212 13.16 11.12 2.02
CA GLY A 212 13.24 10.36 0.77
C GLY A 212 14.48 9.47 0.62
N THR A 213 15.57 9.72 1.36
CA THR A 213 16.87 9.07 1.11
C THR A 213 17.45 8.39 2.34
N GLY A 214 18.00 7.20 2.14
CA GLY A 214 18.77 6.46 3.13
C GLY A 214 20.19 7.01 3.28
N GLY A 215 20.75 6.84 4.47
CA GLY A 215 22.10 7.26 4.79
C GLY A 215 23.14 6.47 4.00
N ASN A 216 24.03 7.20 3.33
CA ASN A 216 25.16 6.62 2.61
C ASN A 216 26.25 6.16 3.57
N TYR A 217 27.06 5.22 3.09
CA TYR A 217 28.34 4.88 3.66
C TYR A 217 29.45 5.27 2.68
N THR A 218 30.44 6.05 3.12
CA THR A 218 31.52 6.60 2.24
C THR A 218 32.91 6.15 2.68
N GLY A 219 33.00 5.29 3.69
CA GLY A 219 34.25 4.81 4.24
C GLY A 219 35.00 3.82 3.36
N THR A 220 36.29 3.64 3.67
CA THR A 220 37.15 2.66 2.98
C THR A 220 37.10 1.24 3.58
N LEU A 221 36.54 1.14 4.79
CA LEU A 221 36.37 -0.12 5.51
C LEU A 221 34.95 -0.65 5.32
N GLY A 222 34.66 -1.89 5.75
CA GLY A 222 33.31 -2.45 5.64
C GLY A 222 32.23 -1.58 6.31
N GLY A 223 31.14 -1.36 5.58
CA GLY A 223 29.97 -0.60 6.04
C GLY A 223 28.71 -1.00 5.28
N THR A 224 27.58 -0.47 5.70
CA THR A 224 26.26 -0.76 5.14
C THR A 224 25.49 0.54 4.97
N ALA A 225 24.47 0.56 4.10
CA ALA A 225 23.71 1.78 3.85
C ALA A 225 22.20 1.64 4.17
N GLY A 226 21.59 2.76 4.56
CA GLY A 226 20.21 2.81 5.05
C GLY A 226 19.16 2.72 3.94
N GLY A 227 17.98 2.20 4.27
CA GLY A 227 16.85 2.10 3.33
C GLY A 227 16.20 3.46 3.06
N GLY A 228 15.66 3.65 1.85
CA GLY A 228 14.84 4.81 1.49
C GLY A 228 13.44 4.77 2.12
N GLY A 229 12.65 5.84 2.03
CA GLY A 229 11.31 5.89 2.62
C GLY A 229 10.74 7.29 2.70
N TYR A 230 9.76 7.52 3.58
CA TYR A 230 9.29 8.86 3.88
C TYR A 230 10.45 9.70 4.41
N TYR A 231 11.06 9.20 5.49
CA TYR A 231 12.46 9.47 5.81
C TYR A 231 13.25 8.16 5.79
N GLY A 232 14.44 8.17 5.20
CA GLY A 232 15.28 6.99 5.11
C GLY A 232 15.97 6.64 6.44
N GLY A 233 16.44 5.40 6.53
CA GLY A 233 17.26 4.93 7.66
C GLY A 233 18.71 5.40 7.56
N GLY A 234 19.45 5.36 8.66
CA GLY A 234 20.86 5.72 8.71
C GLY A 234 21.78 4.54 8.34
N SER A 235 23.02 4.84 7.95
CA SER A 235 24.02 3.82 7.65
C SER A 235 24.69 3.23 8.90
N GLY A 236 25.07 1.96 8.79
CA GLY A 236 25.87 1.23 9.77
C GLY A 236 27.36 1.30 9.49
N HIS A 237 28.16 0.73 10.40
CA HIS A 237 29.63 0.69 10.30
C HIS A 237 30.18 -0.65 10.82
N TRP A 238 31.22 -1.19 10.16
CA TRP A 238 31.84 -2.48 10.51
C TRP A 238 30.82 -3.62 10.72
N GLY A 239 30.54 -3.97 11.97
CA GLY A 239 29.63 -5.05 12.35
C GLY A 239 28.20 -4.60 12.62
N GLY A 240 27.85 -3.35 12.33
CA GLY A 240 26.47 -2.87 12.35
C GLY A 240 25.86 -2.79 10.95
N ALA A 241 24.66 -3.36 10.84
CA ALA A 241 23.78 -3.20 9.70
C ALA A 241 23.06 -1.85 9.77
N SER A 242 22.36 -1.51 8.70
CA SER A 242 21.71 -0.20 8.54
C SER A 242 20.22 -0.23 8.84
N GLY A 243 19.65 0.93 9.16
CA GLY A 243 18.22 1.06 9.44
C GLY A 243 17.36 1.09 8.17
N GLY A 244 16.09 0.70 8.32
CA GLY A 244 15.07 0.82 7.28
C GLY A 244 14.43 2.21 7.27
N GLY A 245 13.86 2.61 6.14
CA GLY A 245 13.10 3.87 6.04
C GLY A 245 11.66 3.73 6.54
N SER A 246 11.08 4.86 6.96
CA SER A 246 9.66 4.93 7.35
C SER A 246 8.74 4.90 6.13
N SER A 247 7.46 4.60 6.37
CA SER A 247 6.38 4.78 5.40
C SER A 247 5.65 6.10 5.60
N TYR A 248 4.67 6.41 4.77
CA TYR A 248 3.76 7.53 4.94
C TYR A 248 2.42 7.24 4.26
N VAL A 249 1.30 7.67 4.84
CA VAL A 249 -0.05 7.39 4.31
C VAL A 249 -0.97 8.61 4.40
N GLY A 250 -0.42 9.82 4.54
CA GLY A 250 -1.23 11.02 4.80
C GLY A 250 -2.07 11.52 3.61
N GLY A 251 -1.80 11.04 2.38
CA GLY A 251 -2.58 11.37 1.19
C GLY A 251 -3.70 10.40 0.84
N VAL A 252 -3.93 9.36 1.67
CA VAL A 252 -5.00 8.37 1.48
C VAL A 252 -5.93 8.31 2.68
N THR A 253 -7.17 7.84 2.48
CA THR A 253 -8.09 7.53 3.57
C THR A 253 -7.91 6.08 4.02
N GLY A 254 -8.14 5.79 5.31
CA GLY A 254 -7.96 4.44 5.86
C GLY A 254 -6.52 3.91 5.73
N GLY A 255 -5.54 4.81 5.64
CA GLY A 255 -4.15 4.48 5.41
C GLY A 255 -3.54 3.65 6.54
N VAL A 256 -2.86 2.56 6.20
CA VAL A 256 -2.11 1.72 7.13
C VAL A 256 -0.72 1.46 6.58
N THR A 257 0.29 1.54 7.44
CA THR A 257 1.64 1.07 7.14
C THR A 257 2.05 0.00 8.12
N ILE A 258 2.65 -1.08 7.61
CA ILE A 258 2.98 -2.28 8.37
C ILE A 258 4.40 -2.72 8.00
N GLN A 259 5.22 -2.93 9.01
CA GLN A 259 6.56 -3.45 8.86
C GLN A 259 6.54 -4.98 8.78
N PHE A 260 7.51 -5.56 8.07
CA PHE A 260 7.68 -7.02 8.02
C PHE A 260 7.77 -7.62 9.43
N GLY A 261 7.01 -8.71 9.66
CA GLY A 261 6.92 -9.40 10.95
C GLY A 261 5.86 -8.85 11.91
N GLN A 262 5.23 -7.70 11.61
CA GLN A 262 4.11 -7.18 12.38
C GLN A 262 2.77 -7.80 11.94
N THR A 263 1.81 -7.86 12.85
CA THR A 263 0.45 -8.36 12.56
C THR A 263 -0.20 -7.57 11.42
N GLY A 264 -0.77 -8.28 10.45
CA GLY A 264 -1.42 -7.68 9.28
C GLY A 264 -0.48 -7.37 8.12
N PHE A 265 0.83 -7.64 8.25
CA PHE A 265 1.75 -7.49 7.12
C PHE A 265 1.35 -8.42 5.98
N VAL A 266 1.24 -7.87 4.77
CA VAL A 266 1.01 -8.63 3.55
C VAL A 266 2.33 -8.83 2.83
N SER A 267 2.71 -10.08 2.57
CA SER A 267 3.94 -10.40 1.83
C SER A 267 3.93 -9.82 0.42
N ASN A 268 5.06 -9.26 0.00
CA ASN A 268 5.22 -8.75 -1.35
C ASN A 268 5.07 -9.91 -2.37
N PRO A 269 4.14 -9.80 -3.34
CA PRO A 269 4.02 -10.80 -4.40
C PRO A 269 5.27 -10.89 -5.31
N ASP A 270 6.08 -9.82 -5.37
CA ASP A 270 7.37 -9.86 -6.05
C ASP A 270 8.44 -10.47 -5.13
N THR A 271 8.94 -11.65 -5.52
CA THR A 271 9.95 -12.41 -4.76
C THR A 271 11.38 -11.98 -5.06
N THR A 272 11.60 -11.07 -6.01
CA THR A 272 12.93 -10.56 -6.37
C THR A 272 13.46 -9.56 -5.34
N GLY A 273 12.61 -9.11 -4.40
CA GLY A 273 12.94 -8.11 -3.38
C GLY A 273 12.81 -6.66 -3.86
N ASN A 274 12.35 -6.44 -5.09
CA ASN A 274 11.95 -5.12 -5.56
C ASN A 274 10.62 -4.69 -4.94
N GLY A 275 10.37 -3.38 -4.94
CA GLY A 275 9.06 -2.86 -4.59
C GLY A 275 7.99 -3.24 -5.60
N ARG A 276 6.73 -3.01 -5.24
CA ARG A 276 5.57 -3.24 -6.12
C ARG A 276 4.43 -2.30 -5.74
N VAL A 277 3.59 -1.94 -6.70
CA VAL A 277 2.35 -1.20 -6.47
C VAL A 277 1.19 -1.93 -7.15
N THR A 278 0.06 -2.03 -6.48
CA THR A 278 -1.22 -2.45 -7.04
C THR A 278 -2.25 -1.38 -6.78
N ILE A 279 -2.94 -0.96 -7.84
CA ILE A 279 -4.05 -0.03 -7.78
C ILE A 279 -5.26 -0.76 -8.32
N SER A 280 -6.22 -1.04 -7.46
CA SER A 280 -7.51 -1.59 -7.85
C SER A 280 -8.58 -0.53 -7.61
N ASN A 281 -9.70 -0.62 -8.32
CA ASN A 281 -10.88 0.10 -7.86
C ASN A 281 -11.10 -0.34 -6.42
N SER A 282 -11.18 0.63 -5.51
CA SER A 282 -11.65 0.27 -4.18
C SER A 282 -13.00 -0.40 -4.43
N PRO A 283 -13.28 -1.60 -3.89
CA PRO A 283 -14.67 -1.99 -3.76
C PRO A 283 -15.34 -0.76 -3.15
N LEU A 284 -16.49 -0.33 -3.70
CA LEU A 284 -17.28 0.64 -2.99
C LEU A 284 -17.50 -0.02 -1.62
N SER A 285 -16.68 0.37 -0.64
CA SER A 285 -17.13 0.45 0.70
C SER A 285 -18.37 1.28 0.52
N THR A 286 -19.52 0.68 0.79
CA THR A 286 -20.63 1.51 1.20
C THR A 286 -20.06 2.20 2.44
N SER A 287 -19.46 3.39 2.27
CA SER A 287 -19.84 4.50 3.12
C SER A 287 -21.32 4.26 3.29
N GLU A 288 -21.74 3.93 4.51
CA GLU A 288 -23.14 3.99 4.81
C GLU A 288 -23.52 5.39 4.33
N THR A 289 -24.17 5.46 3.17
CA THR A 289 -25.12 6.49 2.94
C THR A 289 -26.04 6.27 4.10
N SER A 290 -25.78 7.00 5.18
CA SER A 290 -26.84 7.69 5.85
C SER A 290 -27.56 8.51 4.75
N ILE A 291 -28.34 7.80 3.92
CA ILE A 291 -29.71 8.21 3.79
C ILE A 291 -30.09 8.47 5.24
N LYS A 292 -30.36 9.73 5.57
CA LYS A 292 -30.94 10.12 6.86
C LYS A 292 -32.22 9.30 7.02
N ASN A 293 -32.06 8.06 7.42
CA ASN A 293 -33.08 7.16 7.83
C ASN A 293 -32.95 7.28 9.33
N ASP A 294 -33.87 8.03 9.93
CA ASP A 294 -33.98 8.21 11.38
C ASP A 294 -34.32 6.88 12.12
N MET A 295 -34.01 5.74 11.50
CA MET A 295 -34.17 4.39 12.01
C MET A 295 -33.02 4.12 12.98
N ASN A 296 -33.35 3.76 14.21
CA ASN A 296 -32.42 3.41 15.28
C ASN A 296 -32.78 2.05 15.82
N ILE A 297 -31.79 1.33 16.35
CA ILE A 297 -31.97 0.03 16.98
C ILE A 297 -31.63 0.08 18.48
N TYR A 298 -32.51 -0.42 19.35
CA TYR A 298 -32.28 -0.45 20.79
C TYR A 298 -33.08 -1.55 21.52
N PRO A 299 -32.60 -2.03 22.69
CA PRO A 299 -31.29 -1.72 23.26
C PRO A 299 -30.17 -2.40 22.45
N ASN A 300 -28.98 -1.79 22.45
CA ASN A 300 -27.77 -2.41 21.96
C ASN A 300 -26.66 -2.11 22.98
N PRO A 301 -26.18 -3.10 23.75
CA PRO A 301 -26.45 -4.54 23.67
C PRO A 301 -27.89 -4.98 24.01
N THR A 302 -28.29 -6.18 23.57
CA THR A 302 -29.63 -6.79 23.80
C THR A 302 -29.55 -8.23 24.32
N THR A 303 -30.60 -8.70 24.99
CA THR A 303 -30.80 -10.12 25.33
C THR A 303 -31.86 -10.78 24.45
N ASP A 304 -33.09 -10.30 24.44
CA ASP A 304 -34.20 -11.05 23.83
C ASP A 304 -34.86 -10.32 22.66
N PHE A 305 -34.84 -8.99 22.69
CA PHE A 305 -35.58 -8.18 21.72
C PHE A 305 -34.79 -6.96 21.25
N LEU A 306 -34.90 -6.65 19.97
CA LEU A 306 -34.46 -5.40 19.36
C LEU A 306 -35.68 -4.61 18.91
N ASN A 307 -35.73 -3.34 19.26
CA ASN A 307 -36.70 -2.38 18.76
C ASN A 307 -36.07 -1.57 17.63
N ILE A 308 -36.85 -1.28 16.59
CA ILE A 308 -36.47 -0.48 15.45
C ILE A 308 -37.46 0.67 15.29
N THR A 309 -36.98 1.90 15.34
CA THR A 309 -37.82 3.09 15.14
C THR A 309 -38.14 3.31 13.67
N LYS A 310 -39.28 3.95 13.36
CA LYS A 310 -39.58 4.45 12.00
C LYS A 310 -39.48 3.40 10.90
N VAL A 311 -39.87 2.16 11.22
CA VAL A 311 -39.99 1.03 10.30
C VAL A 311 -41.47 0.81 9.94
N SER A 312 -41.77 0.43 8.70
CA SER A 312 -43.15 0.12 8.30
C SER A 312 -43.59 -1.27 8.74
N ASP A 313 -44.91 -1.48 8.79
CA ASP A 313 -45.54 -2.77 9.15
C ASP A 313 -45.23 -3.91 8.17
N LYS A 314 -44.62 -3.61 7.01
CA LYS A 314 -44.28 -4.60 5.98
C LYS A 314 -42.78 -4.89 5.91
N ALA A 315 -41.99 -4.33 6.81
CA ALA A 315 -40.55 -4.54 6.80
C ALA A 315 -40.19 -6.00 7.15
N THR A 316 -39.12 -6.47 6.53
CA THR A 316 -38.47 -7.72 6.84
C THR A 316 -37.06 -7.48 7.35
N TYR A 317 -36.53 -8.43 8.10
CA TYR A 317 -35.17 -8.38 8.61
C TYR A 317 -34.36 -9.61 8.19
N LYS A 318 -33.04 -9.43 8.11
CA LYS A 318 -32.04 -10.50 7.98
C LYS A 318 -30.93 -10.23 8.99
N ILE A 319 -30.53 -11.26 9.74
CA ILE A 319 -29.43 -11.20 10.71
C ILE A 319 -28.32 -12.12 10.23
N TYR A 320 -27.10 -11.58 10.22
CA TYR A 320 -25.90 -12.27 9.81
C TYR A 320 -24.91 -12.37 10.97
N SER A 321 -24.21 -13.50 11.06
CA SER A 321 -23.04 -13.62 11.95
C SER A 321 -21.86 -12.79 11.44
N VAL A 322 -20.82 -12.61 12.27
CA VAL A 322 -19.56 -11.96 11.85
C VAL A 322 -18.84 -12.68 10.71
N ALA A 323 -19.11 -13.98 10.51
CA ALA A 323 -18.60 -14.76 9.38
C ALA A 323 -19.44 -14.58 8.10
N GLY A 324 -20.48 -13.73 8.13
CA GLY A 324 -21.36 -13.45 6.99
C GLY A 324 -22.47 -14.48 6.76
N GLN A 325 -22.64 -15.45 7.67
CA GLN A 325 -23.70 -16.46 7.54
C GLN A 325 -25.06 -15.87 7.95
N LEU A 326 -26.10 -16.07 7.14
CA LEU A 326 -27.47 -15.72 7.50
C LEU A 326 -27.96 -16.64 8.62
N VAL A 327 -28.19 -16.08 9.81
CA VAL A 327 -28.56 -16.85 11.02
C VAL A 327 -30.01 -16.66 11.43
N SER A 328 -30.67 -15.58 11.00
CA SER A 328 -32.10 -15.37 11.24
C SER A 328 -32.70 -14.45 10.17
N ARG A 329 -34.00 -14.61 9.88
CA ARG A 329 -34.76 -13.73 9.01
C ARG A 329 -36.24 -13.79 9.37
N GLY A 330 -36.99 -12.73 9.09
CA GLY A 330 -38.43 -12.71 9.30
C GLY A 330 -39.06 -11.35 9.02
N ASN A 331 -40.32 -11.19 9.42
CA ASN A 331 -41.01 -9.91 9.41
C ASN A 331 -40.71 -9.14 10.70
N VAL A 332 -40.64 -7.81 10.60
CA VAL A 332 -40.57 -6.93 11.77
C VAL A 332 -41.98 -6.76 12.31
N ASN A 333 -42.23 -7.17 13.56
CA ASN A 333 -43.56 -7.12 14.17
C ASN A 333 -43.69 -5.86 15.03
N VAL A 334 -44.36 -4.82 14.52
CA VAL A 334 -44.54 -3.53 15.22
C VAL A 334 -43.20 -2.96 15.73
N GLY A 335 -42.19 -2.98 14.86
CA GLY A 335 -40.85 -2.51 15.20
C GLY A 335 -40.03 -3.44 16.10
N ILE A 336 -40.54 -4.61 16.50
CA ILE A 336 -39.85 -5.53 17.40
C ILE A 336 -39.33 -6.75 16.62
N ILE A 337 -38.11 -7.16 16.96
CA ILE A 337 -37.44 -8.37 16.45
C ILE A 337 -36.99 -9.20 17.64
N ASN A 338 -37.42 -10.47 17.68
CA ASN A 338 -36.97 -11.43 18.68
C ASN A 338 -35.60 -12.03 18.27
N VAL A 339 -34.62 -11.90 19.15
CA VAL A 339 -33.25 -12.40 18.99
C VAL A 339 -32.81 -13.35 20.11
N SER A 340 -33.74 -13.80 20.97
CA SER A 340 -33.41 -14.64 22.13
C SER A 340 -32.78 -15.99 21.74
N ALA A 341 -33.12 -16.50 20.56
CA ALA A 341 -32.56 -17.74 20.01
C ALA A 341 -31.11 -17.61 19.50
N LEU A 342 -30.59 -16.38 19.37
CA LEU A 342 -29.20 -16.17 18.96
C LEU A 342 -28.26 -16.45 20.12
N THR A 343 -27.11 -17.07 19.84
CA THR A 343 -26.03 -17.21 20.81
C THR A 343 -25.42 -15.84 21.14
N LYS A 344 -24.72 -15.75 22.27
CA LYS A 344 -24.01 -14.51 22.65
C LYS A 344 -22.96 -14.19 21.58
N GLY A 345 -22.93 -12.94 21.11
CA GLY A 345 -22.04 -12.57 20.03
C GLY A 345 -22.38 -11.25 19.36
N THR A 346 -21.57 -10.93 18.36
CA THR A 346 -21.77 -9.76 17.50
C THR A 346 -22.49 -10.17 16.23
N TYR A 347 -23.46 -9.36 15.79
CA TYR A 347 -24.26 -9.63 14.60
C TYR A 347 -24.44 -8.36 13.76
N MET A 348 -24.70 -8.57 12.47
CA MET A 348 -25.16 -7.53 11.56
C MET A 348 -26.63 -7.76 11.25
N ILE A 349 -27.44 -6.72 11.35
CA ILE A 349 -28.85 -6.74 10.95
C ILE A 349 -29.07 -5.86 9.72
N VAL A 350 -29.89 -6.36 8.79
CA VAL A 350 -30.37 -5.65 7.62
C VAL A 350 -31.89 -5.59 7.68
N ILE A 351 -32.45 -4.39 7.53
CA ILE A 351 -33.90 -4.17 7.42
C ILE A 351 -34.22 -3.78 5.99
N GLU A 352 -35.17 -4.52 5.42
CA GLU A 352 -35.71 -4.34 4.10
C GLU A 352 -37.16 -3.85 4.22
N ASP A 353 -37.48 -2.75 3.56
CA ASP A 353 -38.85 -2.22 3.53
C ASP A 353 -39.17 -1.74 2.12
N LYS A 354 -40.39 -2.04 1.66
CA LYS A 354 -40.86 -1.80 0.27
C LYS A 354 -39.89 -2.34 -0.80
N GLY A 355 -39.22 -3.47 -0.52
CA GLY A 355 -38.31 -4.13 -1.45
C GLY A 355 -36.93 -3.47 -1.60
N LYS A 356 -36.54 -2.59 -0.67
CA LYS A 356 -35.21 -1.96 -0.63
C LYS A 356 -34.55 -2.19 0.73
N ASP A 357 -33.24 -2.47 0.74
CA ASP A 357 -32.41 -2.42 1.95
C ASP A 357 -32.41 -0.97 2.47
N LEU A 358 -33.08 -0.70 3.59
CA LEU A 358 -33.18 0.66 4.14
C LEU A 358 -32.25 0.92 5.32
N PHE A 359 -31.93 -0.11 6.11
CA PHE A 359 -31.13 0.07 7.33
C PHE A 359 -30.20 -1.11 7.55
N LYS A 360 -28.93 -0.83 7.84
CA LYS A 360 -27.93 -1.83 8.21
C LYS A 360 -27.30 -1.37 9.51
N SER A 361 -27.13 -2.27 10.47
CA SER A 361 -26.51 -1.92 11.74
C SER A 361 -25.89 -3.12 12.41
N LYS A 362 -24.92 -2.85 13.27
CA LYS A 362 -24.26 -3.83 14.13
C LYS A 362 -24.94 -3.84 15.50
N PHE A 363 -25.24 -5.02 16.05
CA PHE A 363 -25.66 -5.15 17.44
C PHE A 363 -24.94 -6.27 18.19
N ILE A 364 -24.95 -6.17 19.52
CA ILE A 364 -24.34 -7.14 20.45
C ILE A 364 -25.45 -7.89 21.18
N LYS A 365 -25.41 -9.22 21.10
CA LYS A 365 -26.28 -10.14 21.85
C LYS A 365 -25.55 -10.63 23.10
N ASN A 366 -26.13 -10.37 24.26
CA ASN A 366 -25.66 -10.80 25.57
C ASN A 366 -26.29 -12.11 26.04
#